data_AF-A0A2E9A275-F1
#
_entry.id   AF-A0A2E9A275-F1
#
_cell.length_a   1.000
_cell.length_b   1.000
_cell.length_c   1.000
_cell.angle_alpha   90.00
_cell.angle_beta   90.00
_cell.angle_gamma   90.00
#
_symmetry.space_group_name_H-M   'P 1'
#
loop_
_entity.id
_entity.type
_entity.pdbx_description
1 polymer ?
#
loop_
_entity_poly.entity_id
_entity_poly.type
_entity_poly.pdbx_seq_one_letter_code
_entity_poly.pdbx_strand_id
1 'polypeptide(L)'
;MTGRNEDKYQCPECESKFIRFKFKVINKDISSPYANVTEEIQCAKCFMDIPANVFIVNQKSNIEDNKKIWQSFYRPEHIKKAAQCSKCDLYYWDIEKKLSNKNIISNDIFYQTYDTKGSGGKMVCRLCDPEAFNNNKQ
;
A
#
# COMPACT_ATOMS: atom_id res chain seq x y z
N MET A 1 -20.38 -33.30 -6.91
CA MET A 1 -20.24 -32.21 -5.92
C MET A 1 -19.03 -31.37 -6.32
N THR A 2 -19.24 -30.33 -7.13
CA THR A 2 -18.17 -29.44 -7.61
C THR A 2 -17.84 -28.43 -6.51
N GLY A 3 -16.89 -28.77 -5.65
CA GLY A 3 -16.36 -27.84 -4.66
C GLY A 3 -15.73 -26.66 -5.39
N ARG A 4 -16.43 -25.51 -5.43
CA ARG A 4 -15.79 -24.24 -5.78
C ARG A 4 -14.75 -24.00 -4.70
N ASN A 5 -13.48 -24.00 -5.07
CA ASN A 5 -12.43 -23.44 -4.24
C ASN A 5 -12.72 -21.94 -4.13
N GLU A 6 -13.48 -21.56 -3.11
CA GLU A 6 -13.74 -20.15 -2.82
C GLU A 6 -12.45 -19.56 -2.25
N ASP A 7 -11.80 -18.73 -3.06
CA ASP A 7 -10.69 -17.90 -2.61
C ASP A 7 -11.14 -17.09 -1.39
N LYS A 8 -10.41 -17.23 -0.29
CA LYS A 8 -10.62 -16.44 0.93
C LYS A 8 -9.58 -15.35 0.97
N TYR A 9 -10.01 -14.14 1.27
CA TYR A 9 -9.10 -13.01 1.41
C TYR A 9 -8.74 -12.81 2.88
N GLN A 10 -7.45 -12.70 3.18
CA GLN A 10 -6.98 -12.44 4.52
C GLN A 10 -5.64 -11.72 4.50
N CYS A 11 -5.62 -10.50 5.03
CA CYS A 11 -4.45 -9.64 5.10
C CYS A 11 -3.36 -10.28 5.99
N PRO A 12 -2.14 -10.53 5.49
CA PRO A 12 -1.06 -11.06 6.30
C PRO A 12 -0.49 -10.04 7.31
N GLU A 13 -0.77 -8.74 7.18
CA GLU A 13 -0.34 -7.73 8.16
C GLU A 13 -1.30 -7.65 9.37
N CYS A 14 -2.63 -7.68 9.13
CA CYS A 14 -3.62 -7.36 10.17
C CYS A 14 -4.84 -8.30 10.22
N GLU A 15 -4.80 -9.39 9.46
CA GLU A 15 -5.80 -10.46 9.35
C GLU A 15 -7.19 -10.04 8.87
N SER A 16 -7.35 -8.79 8.45
CA SER A 16 -8.59 -8.30 7.85
C SER A 16 -8.94 -9.08 6.60
N LYS A 17 -10.21 -9.43 6.46
CA LYS A 17 -10.77 -10.06 5.25
C LYS A 17 -11.32 -9.02 4.25
N PHE A 18 -11.26 -7.75 4.62
CA PHE A 18 -11.83 -6.65 3.84
C PHE A 18 -10.80 -6.03 2.91
N ILE A 19 -11.18 -5.93 1.65
CA ILE A 19 -10.42 -5.31 0.58
C ILE A 19 -10.92 -3.89 0.38
N ARG A 20 -10.00 -2.95 0.21
CA ARG A 20 -10.31 -1.58 -0.17
C ARG A 20 -10.24 -1.43 -1.68
N PHE A 21 -9.09 -1.75 -2.25
CA PHE A 21 -8.85 -1.73 -3.69
C PHE A 21 -8.06 -2.94 -4.14
N LYS A 22 -8.15 -3.22 -5.43
CA LYS A 22 -7.43 -4.28 -6.10
C LYS A 22 -6.93 -3.71 -7.42
N PHE A 23 -5.63 -3.77 -7.67
CA PHE A 23 -5.04 -3.14 -8.85
C PHE A 23 -3.92 -3.99 -9.44
N LYS A 24 -3.80 -3.93 -10.77
CA LYS A 24 -2.75 -4.61 -11.51
C LYS A 24 -1.45 -3.82 -11.36
N VAL A 25 -0.36 -4.53 -11.16
CA VAL A 25 0.98 -3.94 -11.11
C VAL A 25 1.84 -4.52 -12.22
N ILE A 26 2.69 -3.68 -12.80
CA ILE A 26 3.64 -4.06 -13.83
C ILE A 26 5.04 -3.81 -13.27
N ASN A 27 5.72 -4.88 -12.86
CA ASN A 27 7.10 -4.82 -12.41
C ASN A 27 8.03 -4.97 -13.62
N LYS A 28 8.68 -3.86 -14.02
CA LYS A 28 9.61 -3.84 -15.15
C LYS A 28 10.98 -4.43 -14.82
N ASP A 29 11.30 -4.53 -13.53
CA ASP A 29 12.56 -5.06 -13.04
C ASP A 29 12.41 -6.55 -12.72
N ILE A 30 13.04 -7.40 -13.54
CA ILE A 30 13.04 -8.86 -13.41
C ILE A 30 13.82 -9.30 -12.16
N SER A 31 14.76 -8.48 -11.68
CA SER A 31 15.51 -8.75 -10.44
C SER A 31 14.76 -8.30 -9.18
N SER A 32 13.62 -7.63 -9.34
CA SER A 32 12.81 -7.15 -8.22
C SER A 32 12.23 -8.34 -7.44
N PRO A 33 12.19 -8.24 -6.10
CA PRO A 33 11.38 -9.12 -5.25
C PRO A 33 9.89 -9.21 -5.69
N TYR A 34 9.42 -8.19 -6.41
CA TYR A 34 8.06 -8.10 -6.93
C TYR A 34 7.93 -8.53 -8.40
N ALA A 35 8.98 -9.06 -9.05
CA ALA A 35 8.96 -9.39 -10.48
C ALA A 35 7.78 -10.30 -10.89
N ASN A 36 7.37 -11.22 -10.02
CA ASN A 36 6.25 -12.13 -10.25
C ASN A 36 4.91 -11.63 -9.68
N VAL A 37 4.89 -10.46 -9.05
CA VAL A 37 3.66 -9.83 -8.56
C VAL A 37 3.00 -9.11 -9.71
N THR A 38 1.82 -9.57 -10.10
CA THR A 38 0.98 -8.99 -11.17
C THR A 38 -0.19 -8.18 -10.63
N GLU A 39 -0.44 -8.31 -9.33
CA GLU A 39 -1.61 -7.73 -8.67
C GLU A 39 -1.33 -7.49 -7.19
N GLU A 40 -1.80 -6.35 -6.71
CA GLU A 40 -1.78 -5.97 -5.29
C GLU A 40 -3.19 -5.66 -4.81
N ILE A 41 -3.40 -5.93 -3.52
CA ILE A 41 -4.64 -5.74 -2.79
C ILE A 41 -4.37 -4.76 -1.67
N GLN A 42 -5.05 -3.61 -1.69
CA GLN A 42 -5.03 -2.68 -0.57
C GLN A 42 -5.97 -3.18 0.53
N CYS A 43 -5.43 -3.38 1.74
CA CYS A 43 -6.22 -3.79 2.88
C CYS A 43 -7.11 -2.65 3.41
N ALA A 44 -8.40 -2.90 3.65
CA ALA A 44 -9.30 -1.87 4.20
C ALA A 44 -9.05 -1.51 5.67
N LYS A 45 -8.24 -2.30 6.40
CA LYS A 45 -7.95 -2.05 7.83
C LYS A 45 -6.57 -1.42 8.07
N CYS A 46 -5.52 -1.91 7.40
CA CYS A 46 -4.16 -1.39 7.56
C CYS A 46 -3.70 -0.50 6.40
N PHE A 47 -4.46 -0.40 5.31
CA PHE A 47 -4.16 0.46 4.15
C PHE A 47 -2.86 0.11 3.42
N MET A 48 -2.20 -0.99 3.79
CA MET A 48 -1.04 -1.48 3.06
C MET A 48 -1.48 -2.16 1.77
N ASP A 49 -0.71 -1.92 0.73
CA ASP A 49 -0.79 -2.65 -0.53
C ASP A 49 0.03 -3.93 -0.39
N ILE A 50 -0.65 -5.05 -0.61
CA ILE A 50 -0.09 -6.37 -0.34
C ILE A 50 -0.24 -7.20 -1.61
N PRO A 51 0.82 -7.90 -2.05
CA PRO A 51 0.75 -8.81 -3.18
C PRO A 51 -0.40 -9.82 -3.05
N ALA A 52 -1.19 -9.98 -4.11
CA ALA A 52 -2.39 -10.82 -4.08
C ALA A 52 -2.07 -12.29 -3.74
N ASN A 53 -0.89 -12.78 -4.13
CA ASN A 53 -0.42 -14.14 -3.86
C ASN A 53 -0.24 -14.45 -2.36
N VAL A 54 -0.04 -13.44 -1.50
CA VAL A 54 0.02 -13.61 -0.04
C VAL A 54 -1.23 -13.09 0.69
N PHE A 55 -2.14 -12.41 0.00
CA PHE A 55 -3.42 -12.00 0.56
C PHE A 55 -4.51 -13.06 0.36
N ILE A 56 -4.43 -13.82 -0.72
CA ILE A 56 -5.40 -14.87 -1.06
C ILE A 56 -5.01 -16.20 -0.40
N VAL A 57 -5.97 -16.75 0.34
CA VAL A 57 -5.89 -18.02 1.06
C VAL A 57 -6.80 -19.03 0.37
N ASN A 58 -6.26 -20.16 -0.05
CA ASN A 58 -7.00 -21.23 -0.72
C ASN A 58 -6.53 -22.62 -0.26
N GLN A 59 -6.90 -23.71 -0.94
CA GLN A 59 -6.45 -25.06 -0.53
C GLN A 59 -4.92 -25.26 -0.56
N LYS A 60 -4.19 -24.44 -1.31
CA LYS A 60 -2.73 -24.53 -1.49
C LYS A 60 -1.96 -23.55 -0.61
N SER A 61 -2.61 -22.57 -0.01
CA SER A 61 -2.00 -21.56 0.87
C SER A 61 -2.78 -21.43 2.17
N ASN A 62 -2.09 -21.40 3.30
CA ASN A 62 -2.71 -21.01 4.56
C ASN A 62 -2.22 -19.61 4.97
N ILE A 63 -2.99 -18.93 5.82
CA ILE A 63 -2.65 -17.57 6.26
C ILE A 63 -1.31 -17.51 7.02
N GLU A 64 -0.92 -18.57 7.72
CA GLU A 64 0.29 -18.57 8.54
C GLU A 64 1.56 -18.55 7.68
N ASP A 65 1.58 -19.33 6.60
CA ASP A 65 2.66 -19.31 5.62
C ASP A 65 2.69 -17.98 4.87
N ASN A 66 1.52 -17.45 4.50
CA ASN A 66 1.42 -16.13 3.87
C ASN A 66 1.95 -15.01 4.78
N LYS A 67 1.67 -15.07 6.09
CA LYS A 67 2.23 -14.13 7.09
C LYS A 67 3.75 -14.21 7.14
N LYS A 68 4.32 -15.42 7.17
CA LYS A 68 5.78 -15.60 7.17
C LYS A 68 6.42 -15.04 5.92
N ILE A 69 5.87 -15.32 4.74
CA ILE A 69 6.38 -14.79 3.45
C ILE A 69 6.26 -13.27 3.44
N TRP A 70 5.12 -12.73 3.85
CA TRP A 70 4.91 -11.28 3.96
C TRP A 70 5.95 -10.64 4.88
N GLN A 71 6.11 -11.13 6.11
CA GLN A 71 7.00 -10.53 7.11
C GLN A 71 8.49 -10.66 6.75
N SER A 72 8.90 -11.79 6.18
CA SER A 72 10.32 -12.06 5.88
C SER A 72 10.80 -11.48 4.56
N PHE A 73 9.91 -11.30 3.58
CA PHE A 73 10.29 -10.95 2.21
C PHE A 73 9.61 -9.68 1.68
N TYR A 74 8.28 -9.69 1.57
CA TYR A 74 7.58 -8.58 0.91
C TYR A 74 7.55 -7.31 1.76
N ARG A 75 7.25 -7.40 3.06
CA ARG A 75 7.12 -6.24 3.95
C ARG A 75 8.41 -5.42 4.06
N PRO A 76 9.60 -6.01 4.25
CA PRO A 76 10.85 -5.24 4.25
C PRO A 76 11.11 -4.52 2.92
N GLU A 77 10.84 -5.17 1.80
CA GLU A 77 11.02 -4.58 0.46
C GLU A 77 9.99 -3.49 0.17
N HIS A 78 8.75 -3.66 0.63
CA HIS A 78 7.70 -2.66 0.59
C HIS A 78 8.13 -1.39 1.30
N ILE A 79 8.63 -1.51 2.53
CA ILE A 79 9.06 -0.39 3.37
C ILE A 79 10.20 0.40 2.72
N LYS A 80 11.16 -0.27 2.07
CA LYS A 80 12.30 0.40 1.40
C LYS A 80 11.86 1.35 0.29
N LYS A 81 10.77 1.04 -0.40
CA LYS A 81 10.27 1.82 -1.56
C LYS A 81 9.02 2.65 -1.23
N ALA A 82 8.48 2.50 -0.02
CA ALA A 82 7.25 3.16 0.39
C ALA A 82 7.42 4.68 0.45
N ALA A 83 6.45 5.41 -0.11
CA ALA A 83 6.38 6.85 0.02
C ALA A 83 6.24 7.25 1.50
N GLN A 84 7.08 8.19 1.96
CA GLN A 84 7.15 8.64 3.34
C GLN A 84 7.16 10.18 3.40
N CYS A 85 6.43 10.74 4.35
CA CYS A 85 6.41 12.18 4.58
C CYS A 85 7.68 12.64 5.28
N SER A 86 8.38 13.59 4.69
CA SER A 86 9.58 14.22 5.26
C SER A 86 9.34 15.07 6.52
N LYS A 87 8.09 15.40 6.85
CA LYS A 87 7.73 16.23 8.02
C LYS A 87 7.29 15.43 9.25
N CYS A 88 6.70 14.25 9.05
CA CYS A 88 6.13 13.44 10.14
C CYS A 88 6.54 11.97 10.10
N ASP A 89 7.40 11.60 9.15
CA ASP A 89 7.96 10.26 8.97
C ASP A 89 6.92 9.14 8.80
N LEU A 90 5.65 9.50 8.57
CA LEU A 90 4.58 8.56 8.29
C LEU A 90 4.65 8.07 6.84
N TYR A 91 4.46 6.78 6.66
CA TYR A 91 4.27 6.17 5.36
C TYR A 91 2.86 6.44 4.82
N TYR A 92 2.70 6.24 3.52
CA TYR A 92 1.43 6.47 2.82
C TYR A 92 0.23 5.77 3.50
N TRP A 93 0.36 4.50 3.93
CA TRP A 93 -0.74 3.76 4.56
C TRP A 93 -1.19 4.37 5.89
N ASP A 94 -0.25 4.90 6.68
CA ASP A 94 -0.56 5.57 7.94
C ASP A 94 -1.29 6.90 7.69
N ILE A 95 -0.88 7.60 6.65
CA ILE A 95 -1.48 8.86 6.21
C ILE A 95 -2.91 8.61 5.70
N GLU A 96 -3.10 7.66 4.79
CA GLU A 96 -4.42 7.29 4.27
C GLU A 96 -5.37 6.85 5.37
N LYS A 97 -4.89 6.02 6.30
CA LYS A 97 -5.68 5.58 7.45
C LYS A 97 -6.14 6.76 8.31
N LYS A 98 -5.23 7.70 8.62
CA LYS A 98 -5.55 8.90 9.40
C LYS A 98 -6.52 9.83 8.66
N LEU A 99 -6.39 9.98 7.34
CA LEU A 99 -7.31 10.75 6.51
C LEU A 99 -8.70 10.09 6.46
N SER A 100 -8.74 8.77 6.28
CA SER A 100 -9.98 7.98 6.28
C SER A 100 -10.71 8.09 7.62
N ASN A 101 -9.99 8.05 8.75
CA ASN A 101 -10.59 8.25 10.08
C ASN A 101 -11.16 9.65 10.29
N LYS A 102 -10.69 10.65 9.52
CA LYS A 102 -11.21 12.01 9.50
C LYS A 102 -12.28 12.23 8.42
N ASN A 103 -12.73 11.16 7.74
CA ASN A 103 -13.65 11.22 6.60
C ASN A 103 -13.14 12.08 5.43
N ILE A 104 -11.82 12.20 5.27
CA ILE A 104 -11.19 12.90 4.15
C ILE A 104 -10.90 11.87 3.06
N ILE A 105 -11.64 11.97 1.95
CA ILE A 105 -11.40 11.16 0.75
C ILE A 105 -10.53 11.98 -0.20
N SER A 106 -9.34 11.48 -0.49
CA SER A 106 -8.45 12.11 -1.46
C SER A 106 -7.58 11.08 -2.16
N ASN A 107 -7.38 11.29 -3.46
CA ASN A 107 -6.41 10.54 -4.25
C ASN A 107 -4.98 11.08 -4.08
N ASP A 108 -4.85 12.37 -3.73
CA ASP A 108 -3.56 13.05 -3.56
C ASP A 108 -3.27 13.22 -2.06
N ILE A 109 -2.36 12.39 -1.57
CA ILE A 109 -1.93 12.41 -0.17
C ILE A 109 -0.52 12.99 0.01
N PHE A 110 0.23 13.16 -1.07
CA PHE A 110 1.57 13.73 -1.11
C PHE A 110 1.68 14.79 -2.20
N TYR A 111 2.56 15.76 -1.96
CA TYR A 111 3.16 16.58 -3.01
C TYR A 111 4.68 16.64 -2.79
N GLN A 112 5.43 16.95 -3.84
CA GLN A 112 6.88 17.20 -3.73
C GLN A 112 7.12 18.70 -3.71
N THR A 113 7.86 19.21 -2.72
CA THR A 113 8.30 20.61 -2.75
C THR A 113 9.32 20.81 -3.86
N TYR A 114 9.59 22.06 -4.22
CA TYR A 114 10.72 22.40 -5.08
C TYR A 114 11.88 22.93 -4.23
N ASP A 115 13.10 22.47 -4.49
CA ASP A 115 14.32 23.13 -3.99
C ASP A 115 14.97 23.84 -5.18
N THR A 116 15.34 25.11 -4.99
CA THR A 116 15.98 25.95 -6.01
C THR A 116 17.34 25.39 -6.48
N LYS A 117 17.86 24.38 -5.78
CA LYS A 117 19.10 23.67 -6.11
C LYS A 117 18.94 22.47 -7.07
N GLY A 118 17.74 22.20 -7.58
CA GLY A 118 17.52 21.22 -8.66
C GLY A 118 17.55 19.74 -8.25
N SER A 119 17.65 19.42 -6.96
CA SER A 119 17.75 18.04 -6.45
C SER A 119 16.42 17.31 -6.25
N GLY A 120 15.29 17.91 -6.67
CA GLY A 120 13.94 17.47 -6.26
C GLY A 120 13.71 17.80 -4.78
N GLY A 121 12.62 18.49 -4.45
CA GLY A 121 12.37 18.84 -3.06
C GLY A 121 11.80 17.67 -2.25
N LYS A 122 11.38 17.98 -1.03
CA LYS A 122 10.94 17.01 -0.04
C LYS A 122 9.50 16.56 -0.31
N MET A 123 9.21 15.28 -0.05
CA MET A 123 7.84 14.76 -0.11
C MET A 123 7.07 15.14 1.16
N VAL A 124 5.94 15.84 1.03
CA VAL A 124 5.14 16.34 2.14
C VAL A 124 3.72 15.83 2.02
N CYS A 125 3.16 15.31 3.12
CA CYS A 125 1.81 14.75 3.12
C CYS A 125 0.72 15.76 3.47
N ARG A 126 -0.52 15.44 3.06
CA ARG A 126 -1.73 16.22 3.31
C ARG A 126 -2.04 16.46 4.79
N LEU A 127 -1.59 15.59 5.69
CA LEU A 127 -1.78 15.80 7.13
C LEU A 127 -0.88 16.92 7.67
N CYS A 128 0.30 17.11 7.09
CA CYS A 128 1.27 18.12 7.54
C CYS A 128 1.08 19.47 6.86
N ASP A 129 0.41 19.50 5.72
CA ASP A 129 0.18 20.70 4.93
C ASP A 129 -1.11 20.55 4.10
N PRO A 130 -2.28 20.60 4.75
CA PRO A 130 -3.56 20.38 4.08
C PRO A 130 -3.91 21.48 3.07
N GLU A 131 -3.44 22.71 3.29
CA GLU A 131 -3.74 23.88 2.44
C GLU A 131 -3.15 23.74 1.05
N ALA A 132 -1.96 23.14 0.93
CA ALA A 132 -1.33 22.85 -0.36
C ALA A 132 -2.20 22.00 -1.30
N PHE A 133 -3.17 21.25 -0.77
CA PHE A 133 -4.05 20.38 -1.54
C PHE A 133 -5.44 20.98 -1.83
N ASN A 134 -5.70 22.21 -1.38
CA ASN A 134 -6.96 22.90 -1.62
C ASN A 134 -6.98 23.62 -2.99
N ASN A 135 -5.83 23.74 -3.66
CA ASN A 135 -5.66 24.57 -4.86
C ASN A 135 -5.84 23.86 -6.20
N ASN A 136 -6.21 22.58 -6.24
CA ASN A 136 -6.52 21.86 -7.50
C ASN A 136 -7.97 22.08 -7.97
N LYS A 137 -8.40 23.35 -8.03
CA LYS A 137 -9.46 23.80 -8.94
C LYS A 137 -8.81 24.71 -9.98
N GLN A 138 -8.21 24.11 -11.01
CA GLN A 138 -8.03 24.75 -12.31
C GLN A 138 -8.71 23.87 -13.35
#